data_AF-A0A9Q5CI38-F1
#
_entry.id   AF-A0A9Q5CI38-F1
#
_cell.length_a   1.000
_cell.length_b   1.000
_cell.length_c   1.000
_cell.angle_alpha   90.00
_cell.angle_beta   90.00
_cell.angle_gamma   90.00
#
_symmetry.space_group_name_H-M   'P 1'
#
loop_
_entity.id
_entity.type
_entity.pdbx_description
1 polymer ?
#
loop_
_entity_poly.entity_id
_entity_poly.type
_entity_poly.pdbx_seq_one_letter_code
_entity_poly.pdbx_strand_id
1 'polypeptide(L)' 'MSCPICAKDTDPKYRPFCSRRCADVDLGRWLNGSYAVPADTPEDADEAMEEIAKALSEKTLRPQ' A
#
# COMPACT_ATOMS: atom_id res chain seq x y z
N MET A 1 -7.82 -18.61 12.43
CA MET A 1 -7.48 -17.21 12.08
C MET A 1 -8.68 -16.60 11.39
N SER A 2 -8.97 -15.33 11.65
CA SER A 2 -10.07 -14.58 11.05
C SER A 2 -9.60 -13.76 9.85
N CYS A 3 -10.43 -13.64 8.84
CA CYS A 3 -10.20 -12.78 7.68
C CYS A 3 -10.06 -11.32 8.12
N PRO A 4 -8.99 -10.60 7.75
CA PRO A 4 -8.77 -9.20 8.17
C PRO A 4 -9.76 -8.21 7.54
N ILE A 5 -10.49 -8.63 6.50
CA ILE A 5 -11.44 -7.78 5.78
C ILE A 5 -12.86 -7.86 6.31
N CYS A 6 -13.30 -9.04 6.78
CA CYS A 6 -14.69 -9.27 7.18
C CYS A 6 -14.88 -10.17 8.41
N ALA A 7 -13.80 -10.52 9.11
CA ALA A 7 -13.77 -11.34 10.34
C ALA A 7 -14.28 -12.79 10.22
N LYS A 8 -14.73 -13.25 9.05
CA LYS A 8 -15.10 -14.66 8.81
C LYS A 8 -13.88 -15.59 8.88
N ASP A 9 -14.13 -16.89 9.07
CA ASP A 9 -13.07 -17.90 9.02
C ASP A 9 -12.33 -17.91 7.67
N THR A 10 -11.02 -18.05 7.73
CA THR A 10 -10.16 -18.09 6.54
C THR A 10 -10.34 -19.39 5.75
N ASP A 11 -10.35 -19.28 4.43
CA ASP A 11 -10.28 -20.44 3.52
C ASP A 11 -8.81 -20.75 3.23
N PRO A 12 -8.33 -21.99 3.40
CA PRO A 12 -6.95 -22.39 3.09
C PRO A 12 -6.45 -21.93 1.72
N LYS A 13 -7.30 -21.89 0.69
CA LYS A 13 -6.95 -21.45 -0.67
C LYS A 13 -6.68 -19.95 -0.76
N TYR A 14 -7.29 -19.16 0.12
CA TYR A 14 -7.25 -17.70 0.07
C TYR A 14 -6.59 -17.07 1.29
N ARG A 15 -5.90 -17.83 2.15
CA ARG A 15 -5.27 -17.29 3.36
C ARG A 15 -4.36 -16.10 3.02
N PRO A 16 -4.43 -15.00 3.80
CA PRO A 16 -5.12 -14.83 5.09
C PRO A 16 -6.62 -14.47 5.01
N PHE A 17 -7.26 -14.58 3.86
CA PHE A 17 -8.64 -14.16 3.62
C PHE A 17 -9.65 -15.34 3.61
N CYS A 18 -10.94 -15.01 3.64
CA CYS A 18 -12.01 -15.99 3.51
C CYS A 18 -12.43 -16.26 2.04
N SER A 19 -12.02 -15.41 1.08
CA SER A 19 -12.38 -15.55 -0.34
C SER A 19 -11.54 -14.63 -1.24
N ARG A 20 -11.54 -14.91 -2.55
CA ARG A 20 -10.96 -14.02 -3.58
C ARG A 20 -11.46 -12.58 -3.46
N ARG A 21 -12.76 -12.38 -3.23
CA ARG A 21 -13.34 -11.04 -3.08
C ARG A 21 -12.69 -10.25 -1.95
N CYS A 22 -12.37 -10.88 -0.82
CA CYS A 22 -11.69 -10.18 0.28
C CYS A 22 -10.23 -9.85 -0.06
N ALA A 23 -9.53 -10.73 -0.78
CA ALA A 23 -8.18 -10.43 -1.28
C ALA A 23 -8.19 -9.23 -2.25
N ASP A 24 -9.14 -9.18 -3.18
CA ASP A 24 -9.26 -8.07 -4.13
C ASP A 24 -9.61 -6.74 -3.43
N VAL A 25 -10.44 -6.78 -2.38
CA VAL A 25 -10.75 -5.59 -1.56
C VAL A 25 -9.50 -5.08 -0.82
N ASP A 26 -8.70 -5.98 -0.26
CA ASP A 26 -7.46 -5.61 0.39
C ASP A 26 -6.50 -4.95 -0.60
N LEU A 27 -6.32 -5.54 -1.78
CA LEU A 27 -5.53 -4.97 -2.86
C LEU A 27 -6.03 -3.57 -3.26
N GLY A 28 -7.35 -3.36 -3.33
CA GLY A 28 -7.93 -2.05 -3.58
C GLY A 28 -7.56 -1.02 -2.51
N ARG A 29 -7.53 -1.41 -1.22
CA ARG A 29 -7.09 -0.53 -0.12
C ARG A 29 -5.63 -0.13 -0.25
N TRP A 30 -4.77 -1.07 -0.67
CA TRP A 30 -3.37 -0.78 -0.98
C TRP A 30 -3.23 0.24 -2.11
N LEU A 31 -3.87 0.00 -3.25
CA LEU A 31 -3.75 0.86 -4.42
C LEU A 31 -4.35 2.26 -4.20
N ASN A 32 -5.38 2.37 -3.36
CA ASN A 32 -6.01 3.63 -3.01
C ASN A 32 -5.28 4.38 -1.88
N GLY A 33 -4.17 3.84 -1.35
CA GLY A 33 -3.43 4.46 -0.27
C GLY A 33 -4.15 4.46 1.09
N SER A 34 -5.16 3.60 1.28
CA SER A 34 -5.85 3.48 2.58
C SER A 34 -4.95 2.94 3.69
N TYR A 35 -3.82 2.31 3.33
CA TYR A 35 -2.78 1.86 4.25
C TYR A 35 -1.59 2.83 4.33
N ALA A 36 -1.79 4.11 4.00
CA ALA A 36 -0.77 5.14 4.17
C ALA A 36 -0.51 5.44 5.65
N VAL A 37 0.75 5.76 5.96
CA VAL A 37 1.16 6.27 7.26
C VAL A 37 1.09 7.80 7.21
N PRO A 38 0.41 8.45 8.17
CA PRO A 38 0.38 9.91 8.22
C PRO A 38 1.77 10.48 8.50
N ALA A 39 2.05 11.66 7.97
CA ALA A 39 3.23 12.44 8.35
C ALA A 39 3.01 13.07 9.73
N ASP A 40 4.04 13.08 10.57
CA ASP A 40 3.98 13.66 11.91
C ASP A 40 4.05 15.19 11.85
N THR A 41 4.76 15.75 10.86
CA THR A 41 4.88 17.19 10.60
C THR A 41 4.71 17.54 9.12
N PRO A 42 4.34 18.79 8.78
CA PRO A 42 4.33 19.27 7.39
C PRO A 42 5.70 19.17 6.73
N GLU A 43 6.77 19.40 7.49
CA GLU A 43 8.16 19.31 7.01
C GLU A 43 8.50 17.90 6.53
N ASP A 44 8.01 16.85 7.22
CA ASP A 44 8.23 15.45 6.80
C ASP A 44 7.60 15.15 5.43
N ALA A 45 6.46 15.78 5.12
CA ALA A 45 5.79 15.60 3.84
C ALA A 45 6.54 16.30 2.70
N ASP A 46 7.04 17.51 2.94
CA ASP A 46 7.82 18.27 1.97
C ASP A 46 9.17 17.60 1.67
N GLU A 47 9.88 17.13 2.71
CA GLU A 47 11.12 16.35 2.57
C GLU A 47 10.88 15.06 1.79
N ALA A 48 9.80 14.32 2.09
CA ALA A 48 9.45 13.11 1.37
C ALA A 48 9.13 13.38 -0.12
N MET A 49 8.46 14.49 -0.43
CA MET A 49 8.17 14.87 -1.82
C MET A 49 9.43 15.27 -2.58
N GLU A 50 10.36 15.98 -1.94
CA GLU A 50 11.64 16.36 -2.55
C GLU A 50 12.50 15.13 -2.86
N GLU A 51 12.58 14.17 -1.94
CA GLU A 51 13.30 12.90 -2.16
C GLU A 51 12.68 12.05 -3.28
N ILE A 52 11.35 11.99 -3.36
CA ILE A 52 10.66 11.33 -4.48
C ILE A 52 10.96 12.03 -5.81
N ALA A 53 10.88 13.36 -5.85
CA ALA A 53 11.16 14.15 -7.05
C ALA A 53 12.60 13.94 -7.54
N LYS A 54 13.56 13.94 -6.61
CA LYS A 54 14.97 13.64 -6.88
C LYS A 54 15.15 12.22 -7.42
N ALA A 55 14.59 11.21 -6.77
CA ALA A 55 14.69 9.82 -7.19
C ALA A 55 14.08 9.57 -8.59
N LEU A 56 13.01 10.27 -8.93
CA LEU A 56 12.41 10.22 -10.27
C LEU A 56 13.32 10.89 -11.30
N SER A 57 13.87 12.07 -11.01
CA SER A 57 14.79 12.78 -11.92
C SER A 57 16.06 11.99 -12.23
N GLU A 58 16.65 11.34 -11.22
CA GLU A 58 17.87 10.54 -11.37
C GLU A 58 17.64 9.26 -12.19
N LYS A 59 16.44 8.66 -12.08
CA LYS A 59 16.04 7.51 -12.90
C LYS A 59 15.76 7.92 -14.35
N THR A 60 15.23 9.11 -14.60
CA THR A 60 15.04 9.63 -15.96
C THR A 60 16.37 9.99 -16.63
N LEU A 61 17.41 10.35 -15.86
CA LEU A 61 18.71 10.76 -16.40
C LEU A 61 19.68 9.61 -16.71
N ARG A 62 19.40 8.37 -16.26
CA ARG A 62 20.20 7.19 -16.63
C ARG A 62 19.65 6.58 -17.93
N PRO A 63 20.35 6.71 -19.08
CA PRO A 63 20.01 5.88 -20.23
C PRO A 63 20.33 4.42 -19.88
N GLN A 64 19.42 3.52 -20.27
CA GLN A 64 19.61 2.06 -20.17
C GLN A 64 20.86 1.61 -20.94
#